data_AF-A0A1F3C1D8-F1
#
_entry.id   AF-A0A1F3C1D8-F1
#
_cell.length_a   1.000
_cell.length_b   1.000
_cell.length_c   1.000
_cell.angle_alpha   90.00
_cell.angle_beta   90.00
_cell.angle_gamma   90.00
#
_symmetry.space_group_name_H-M   'P 1'
#
loop_
_entity.id
_entity.type
_entity.pdbx_description
1 polymer ?
#
loop_
_entity_poly.entity_id
_entity_poly.type
_entity_poly.pdbx_seq_one_letter_code
_entity_poly.pdbx_strand_id
1 'polypeptide(L)'
;MTRSLANASPAFDQKPRKASLTCSAVLACLLATSPVAARALPVGQALHKAPVPAGNDPLPPALQDVEIEERLGAKLQQGARFTTQDGAAVRLGDLFPGNRPVVVSLVYFSCPMLCGLVLTGMARGMRETGLELGKDFDAVTLSFDPRDTTKIAAERQRGYLQSVGRPEAKRAWTFLIGQEPEIKAVTEAVGFKYAYDERTKQYAHAAAIFVLTPDGRVSRYLYGIEFPARDLRLAVVEAGQGRVGTSFDRLLLTCYRYDPASRKYEPYALGFLRIAMLGVLGGLGLMLGVFWRRELKGKAGRRDPPPAAGAGRGPVPRRGKEGPAP
;
A
#
# COMPACT_ATOMS: atom_id res chain seq x y z
N MET A 1 0.17 13.41 64.16
CA MET A 1 0.87 14.36 63.28
C MET A 1 0.53 14.00 61.82
N THR A 2 -0.70 14.03 61.29
CA THR A 2 -1.72 15.09 61.08
C THR A 2 -1.27 16.28 60.24
N ARG A 3 -1.61 16.25 58.94
CA ARG A 3 -2.19 17.31 58.06
C ARG A 3 -1.96 16.87 56.61
N SER A 4 -2.91 16.35 55.83
CA SER A 4 -4.24 16.85 55.45
C SER A 4 -4.21 18.31 55.03
N LEU A 5 -4.08 18.53 53.71
CA LEU A 5 -4.44 19.77 53.04
C LEU A 5 -5.30 19.39 51.82
N ALA A 6 -6.60 19.34 52.07
CA ALA A 6 -7.62 19.58 51.07
C ALA A 6 -7.44 21.01 50.54
N ASN A 7 -7.53 21.21 49.23
CA ASN A 7 -7.78 22.54 48.70
C ASN A 7 -8.88 22.47 47.65
N ALA A 8 -9.87 23.33 47.88
CA ALA A 8 -11.20 23.28 47.32
C ALA A 8 -11.27 24.00 45.97
N SER A 9 -12.02 23.41 45.04
CA SER A 9 -12.52 24.09 43.85
C SER A 9 -13.58 25.12 44.24
N PRO A 10 -13.57 26.35 43.70
CA PRO A 10 -14.75 27.20 43.71
C PRO A 10 -15.65 26.84 42.52
N ALA A 11 -16.86 26.40 42.85
CA ALA A 11 -17.98 26.27 41.95
C ALA A 11 -18.41 27.66 41.45
N PHE A 12 -18.38 27.88 40.13
CA PHE A 12 -19.03 29.02 39.50
C PHE A 12 -20.45 28.62 39.09
N ASP A 13 -21.39 29.07 39.92
CA ASP A 13 -22.82 29.06 39.69
C ASP A 13 -23.18 30.16 38.66
N GLN A 14 -23.63 29.77 37.47
CA GLN A 14 -24.34 30.66 36.55
C GLN A 14 -25.58 29.97 36.00
N LYS A 15 -26.71 30.26 36.67
CA LYS A 15 -28.08 29.97 36.26
C LYS A 15 -28.43 30.69 34.94
N PRO A 16 -29.25 30.08 34.05
CA PRO A 16 -29.44 30.54 32.67
C PRO A 16 -30.41 31.73 32.56
N ARG A 17 -30.03 32.76 31.81
CA ARG A 17 -30.96 33.80 31.34
C ARG A 17 -31.58 33.39 30.01
N LYS A 18 -32.89 33.14 30.02
CA LYS A 18 -33.77 33.13 28.84
C LYS A 18 -34.22 34.56 28.54
N ALA A 19 -34.16 34.97 27.28
CA ALA A 19 -34.95 36.02 26.59
C ALA A 19 -34.10 36.57 25.43
N SER A 20 -34.55 36.86 24.22
CA SER A 20 -35.81 36.69 23.50
C SER A 20 -35.50 37.24 22.10
N LEU A 21 -36.16 36.71 21.07
CA LEU A 21 -36.04 37.18 19.69
C LEU A 21 -36.49 38.63 19.53
N THR A 22 -35.71 39.44 18.81
CA THR A 22 -36.14 40.58 17.98
C THR A 22 -35.08 40.74 16.89
N CYS A 23 -35.24 40.16 15.69
CA CYS A 23 -36.05 40.63 14.56
C CYS A 23 -35.60 41.99 13.99
N SER A 24 -34.88 41.88 12.86
CA SER A 24 -34.89 42.77 11.70
C SER A 24 -34.15 44.12 11.74
N ALA A 25 -33.54 44.36 10.58
CA ALA A 25 -33.11 45.64 10.02
C ALA A 25 -31.73 46.17 10.42
N VAL A 26 -30.67 45.53 9.91
CA VAL A 26 -29.50 46.28 9.43
C VAL A 26 -28.97 45.60 8.16
N LEU A 27 -28.70 46.42 7.14
CA LEU A 27 -27.84 46.17 5.98
C LEU A 27 -28.47 45.61 4.69
N ALA A 28 -29.54 46.26 4.23
CA ALA A 28 -29.73 46.51 2.80
C ALA A 28 -29.05 47.85 2.43
N CYS A 29 -27.77 47.80 2.08
CA CYS A 29 -27.07 48.85 1.33
C CYS A 29 -26.26 48.18 0.22
N LEU A 30 -26.99 47.58 -0.73
CA LEU A 30 -26.50 47.33 -2.08
C LEU A 30 -26.82 48.58 -2.90
N LEU A 31 -25.80 49.24 -3.43
CA LEU A 31 -25.63 49.57 -4.86
C LEU A 31 -24.64 50.74 -5.04
N ALA A 32 -23.80 50.56 -6.07
CA ALA A 32 -22.90 51.54 -6.70
C ALA A 32 -21.55 51.82 -6.01
N THR A 33 -20.50 51.17 -6.49
CA THR A 33 -19.42 51.82 -7.27
C THR A 33 -18.48 50.77 -7.89
N SER A 34 -17.89 51.16 -9.02
CA SER A 34 -17.32 50.38 -10.13
C SER A 34 -16.23 49.33 -9.85
N PRO A 35 -16.02 48.37 -10.78
CA PRO A 35 -14.98 47.36 -10.66
C PRO A 35 -13.62 47.95 -11.04
N VAL A 36 -12.72 48.08 -10.07
CA VAL A 36 -11.29 48.14 -10.36
C VAL A 36 -10.89 46.72 -10.75
N ALA A 37 -10.66 46.51 -12.05
CA ALA A 37 -10.15 45.25 -12.58
C ALA A 37 -8.75 44.98 -12.00
N ALA A 38 -8.71 44.26 -10.88
CA ALA A 38 -7.51 43.62 -10.38
C ALA A 38 -7.12 42.54 -11.40
N ARG A 39 -6.23 42.90 -12.34
CA ARG A 39 -5.50 41.95 -13.16
C ARG A 39 -4.60 41.13 -12.22
N ALA A 40 -5.13 40.02 -11.73
CA ALA A 40 -4.32 38.95 -11.19
C ALA A 40 -3.40 38.46 -12.31
N LEU A 41 -2.10 38.73 -12.18
CA LEU A 41 -1.07 38.09 -12.99
C LEU A 41 -1.18 36.58 -12.74
N PRO A 42 -1.34 35.73 -13.76
CA PRO A 42 -1.30 34.29 -13.60
C PRO A 42 0.16 33.87 -13.41
N VAL A 43 0.70 34.09 -12.20
CA VAL A 43 1.93 33.43 -11.77
C VAL A 43 1.53 32.00 -11.45
N GLY A 44 1.57 31.12 -12.45
CA GLY A 44 1.29 29.72 -12.20
C GLY A 44 1.02 28.81 -13.39
N GLN A 45 1.30 29.18 -14.65
CA GLN A 45 1.16 28.23 -15.76
C GLN A 45 2.14 28.54 -16.91
N ALA A 46 3.43 28.21 -16.75
CA ALA A 46 4.34 28.02 -17.89
C ALA A 46 5.70 27.42 -17.45
N LEU A 47 5.70 26.39 -16.60
CA LEU A 47 6.84 25.47 -16.57
C LEU A 47 6.47 24.28 -17.44
N HIS A 48 7.10 24.27 -18.61
CA HIS A 48 7.14 23.27 -19.67
C HIS A 48 6.40 21.95 -19.37
N LYS A 49 5.17 21.86 -19.87
CA LYS A 49 4.64 20.59 -20.38
C LYS A 49 5.39 20.27 -21.67
N ALA A 50 6.66 19.90 -21.56
CA ALA A 50 7.28 19.11 -22.61
C ALA A 50 6.40 17.86 -22.75
N PRO A 51 5.87 17.54 -23.95
CA PRO A 51 5.28 16.26 -24.17
C PRO A 51 6.39 15.24 -23.92
N VAL A 52 6.34 14.53 -22.79
CA VAL A 52 7.02 13.25 -22.71
C VAL A 52 6.35 12.45 -23.82
N PRO A 53 7.06 12.03 -24.88
CA PRO A 53 6.45 11.15 -25.87
C PRO A 53 5.94 9.94 -25.09
N ALA A 54 4.62 9.80 -25.04
CA ALA A 54 4.01 8.54 -24.68
C ALA A 54 4.42 7.61 -25.82
N GLY A 55 5.55 6.92 -25.63
CA GLY A 55 5.95 5.81 -26.47
C GLY A 55 4.86 4.75 -26.36
N ASN A 56 3.86 4.87 -27.24
CA ASN A 56 2.89 3.83 -27.55
C ASN A 56 3.47 2.89 -28.61
N ASP A 57 4.79 2.88 -28.79
CA ASP A 57 5.45 1.79 -29.49
C ASP A 57 5.09 0.52 -28.70
N PRO A 58 4.46 -0.49 -29.34
CA PRO A 58 4.27 -1.76 -28.70
C PRO A 58 5.62 -2.20 -28.15
N LEU A 59 5.67 -2.59 -26.87
CA LEU A 59 6.85 -3.22 -26.31
C LEU A 59 7.33 -4.26 -27.35
N PRO A 60 8.60 -4.26 -27.79
CA PRO A 60 9.13 -5.30 -28.65
C PRO A 60 8.61 -6.67 -28.18
N PRO A 61 8.22 -7.61 -29.06
CA PRO A 61 7.59 -8.86 -28.65
C PRO A 61 8.32 -9.60 -27.51
N ALA A 62 9.65 -9.49 -27.48
CA ALA A 62 10.51 -10.00 -26.40
C ALA A 62 10.18 -9.45 -25.00
N LEU A 63 9.61 -8.25 -24.88
CA LEU A 63 9.29 -7.57 -23.62
C LEU A 63 7.85 -7.82 -23.14
N GLN A 64 6.96 -8.37 -23.98
CA GLN A 64 5.54 -8.49 -23.66
C GLN A 64 5.24 -9.63 -22.66
N ASP A 65 6.13 -10.63 -22.56
CA ASP A 65 5.96 -11.81 -21.70
C ASP A 65 6.97 -11.89 -20.52
N VAL A 66 7.60 -10.75 -20.18
CA VAL A 66 8.58 -10.67 -19.10
C VAL A 66 7.86 -10.44 -17.76
N GLU A 67 7.35 -11.53 -17.18
CA GLU A 67 6.65 -11.54 -15.89
C GLU A 67 7.21 -12.64 -14.97
N ILE A 68 6.96 -12.50 -13.67
CA ILE A 68 7.16 -13.57 -12.70
C ILE A 68 5.80 -14.22 -12.40
N GLU A 69 5.65 -15.48 -12.80
CA GLU A 69 4.54 -16.32 -12.38
C GLU A 69 4.85 -16.89 -10.98
N GLU A 70 4.13 -16.45 -9.95
CA GLU A 70 4.36 -16.95 -8.59
C GLU A 70 4.05 -18.45 -8.48
N ARG A 71 5.07 -19.25 -8.15
CA ARG A 71 5.02 -20.70 -7.93
C ARG A 71 5.34 -21.04 -6.48
N LEU A 72 4.53 -20.52 -5.56
CA LEU A 72 4.68 -20.82 -4.13
C LEU A 72 4.65 -22.34 -3.87
N GLY A 73 5.61 -22.83 -3.11
CA GLY A 73 5.76 -24.24 -2.75
C GLY A 73 6.44 -25.10 -3.80
N ALA A 74 6.68 -24.56 -5.01
CA ALA A 74 7.48 -25.22 -6.02
C ALA A 74 8.88 -25.45 -5.49
N LYS A 75 9.42 -26.64 -5.77
CA LYS A 75 10.76 -27.05 -5.35
C LYS A 75 11.73 -26.82 -6.49
N LEU A 76 12.87 -26.20 -6.18
CA LEU A 76 13.93 -25.98 -7.17
C LEU A 76 14.53 -27.32 -7.62
N GLN A 77 15.02 -27.34 -8.86
CA GLN A 77 15.64 -28.49 -9.50
C GLN A 77 16.96 -28.86 -8.82
N GLN A 78 16.89 -29.68 -7.77
CA GLN A 78 18.02 -30.00 -6.90
C GLN A 78 19.21 -30.63 -7.64
N GLY A 79 18.94 -31.33 -8.74
CA GLY A 79 19.95 -31.97 -9.58
C GLY A 79 20.70 -31.02 -10.51
N ALA A 80 20.22 -29.77 -10.66
CA ALA A 80 20.77 -28.81 -11.60
C ALA A 80 22.21 -28.46 -11.26
N ARG A 81 23.07 -28.37 -12.28
CA ARG A 81 24.52 -28.22 -12.11
C ARG A 81 24.98 -26.81 -12.43
N PHE A 82 25.76 -26.25 -11.51
CA PHE A 82 26.30 -24.90 -11.62
C PHE A 82 27.79 -24.89 -11.27
N THR A 83 28.43 -23.78 -11.61
CA THR A 83 29.79 -23.46 -11.20
C THR A 83 29.74 -22.27 -10.25
N THR A 84 30.40 -22.38 -9.10
CA THR A 84 30.48 -21.29 -8.12
C THR A 84 31.46 -20.21 -8.56
N GLN A 85 31.45 -19.08 -7.86
CA GLN A 85 32.43 -18.01 -8.05
C GLN A 85 33.90 -18.47 -7.93
N ASP A 86 34.16 -19.54 -7.18
CA ASP A 86 35.51 -20.08 -6.97
C ASP A 86 35.91 -21.09 -8.05
N GLY A 87 35.05 -21.34 -9.05
CA GLY A 87 35.26 -22.32 -10.11
C GLY A 87 34.91 -23.76 -9.72
N ALA A 88 34.31 -23.99 -8.55
CA ALA A 88 33.90 -25.33 -8.13
C ALA A 88 32.56 -25.72 -8.77
N ALA A 89 32.47 -26.96 -9.27
CA ALA A 89 31.20 -27.52 -9.69
C ALA A 89 30.33 -27.86 -8.46
N VAL A 90 29.04 -27.51 -8.50
CA VAL A 90 28.10 -27.71 -7.41
C VAL A 90 26.73 -28.13 -7.96
N ARG A 91 26.00 -28.95 -7.21
CA ARG A 91 24.58 -29.17 -7.48
C ARG A 91 23.77 -28.15 -6.72
N LEU A 92 22.68 -27.67 -7.32
CA LEU A 92 21.83 -26.68 -6.68
C LEU A 92 21.35 -27.14 -5.30
N GLY A 93 21.03 -28.43 -5.13
CA GLY A 93 20.60 -28.98 -3.85
C GLY A 93 21.65 -28.96 -2.74
N ASP A 94 22.94 -28.93 -3.08
CA ASP A 94 24.03 -28.85 -2.09
C ASP A 94 24.04 -27.48 -1.37
N LEU A 95 23.38 -26.47 -1.96
CA LEU A 95 23.22 -25.13 -1.38
C LEU A 95 21.99 -25.03 -0.45
N PHE A 96 21.23 -26.12 -0.30
CA PHE A 96 20.07 -26.23 0.58
C PHE A 96 20.34 -27.30 1.65
N PRO A 97 21.16 -27.02 2.67
CA PRO A 97 21.59 -28.00 3.66
C PRO A 97 20.47 -28.48 4.62
N GLY A 98 19.22 -28.03 4.43
CA GLY A 98 18.07 -28.48 5.20
C GLY A 98 17.92 -27.85 6.58
N ASN A 99 18.84 -26.99 7.01
CA ASN A 99 18.82 -26.36 8.34
C ASN A 99 18.50 -24.86 8.34
N ARG A 100 18.62 -24.18 7.20
CA ARG A 100 18.38 -22.73 7.10
C ARG A 100 17.75 -22.32 5.77
N PRO A 101 16.87 -21.31 5.78
CA PRO A 101 16.28 -20.76 4.56
C PRO A 101 17.35 -20.10 3.68
N VAL A 102 17.02 -19.93 2.41
CA VAL A 102 17.94 -19.40 1.40
C VAL A 102 17.28 -18.25 0.65
N VAL A 103 17.91 -17.08 0.63
CA VAL A 103 17.48 -15.95 -0.20
C VAL A 103 18.13 -16.06 -1.56
N VAL A 104 17.32 -16.24 -2.59
CA VAL A 104 17.76 -16.43 -3.97
C VAL A 104 17.52 -15.17 -4.79
N SER A 105 18.50 -14.78 -5.59
CA SER A 105 18.35 -13.73 -6.60
C SER A 105 18.75 -14.25 -7.97
N LEU A 106 17.97 -13.85 -8.99
CA LEU A 106 18.22 -14.17 -10.39
C LEU A 106 18.64 -12.87 -11.09
N VAL A 107 19.89 -12.83 -11.54
CA VAL A 107 20.51 -11.63 -12.14
C VAL A 107 21.41 -12.06 -13.29
N TYR A 108 22.13 -11.13 -13.91
CA TYR A 108 23.34 -11.43 -14.67
C TYR A 108 24.42 -10.41 -14.32
N PHE A 109 25.64 -10.87 -14.17
CA PHE A 109 26.72 -10.12 -13.56
C PHE A 109 27.28 -9.01 -14.45
N SER A 110 27.13 -9.18 -15.76
CA SER A 110 27.47 -8.19 -16.79
C SER A 110 26.40 -7.10 -16.99
N CYS A 111 25.27 -7.15 -16.25
CA CYS A 111 24.22 -6.14 -16.33
C CYS A 111 24.72 -4.75 -15.88
N PRO A 112 24.53 -3.70 -16.68
CA PRO A 112 25.04 -2.37 -16.35
C PRO A 112 24.21 -1.62 -15.30
N MET A 113 22.99 -2.06 -14.99
CA MET A 113 22.05 -1.25 -14.19
C MET A 113 21.17 -2.08 -13.24
N LEU A 114 20.05 -2.64 -13.72
CA LEU A 114 18.97 -3.15 -12.87
C LEU A 114 19.41 -4.25 -11.88
N CYS A 115 20.19 -5.22 -12.35
CA CYS A 115 20.69 -6.29 -11.49
C CYS A 115 21.55 -5.76 -10.33
N GLY A 116 22.35 -4.71 -10.58
CA GLY A 116 23.15 -4.06 -9.56
C GLY A 116 22.30 -3.40 -8.48
N LEU A 117 21.17 -2.79 -8.87
CA LEU A 117 20.20 -2.20 -7.95
C LEU A 117 19.51 -3.27 -7.10
N VAL A 118 19.06 -4.37 -7.70
CA VAL A 118 18.45 -5.52 -6.97
C VAL A 118 19.42 -6.07 -5.93
N LEU A 119 20.67 -6.38 -6.32
CA LEU A 119 21.65 -6.92 -5.37
C LEU A 119 22.04 -5.92 -4.28
N THR A 120 22.06 -4.62 -4.57
CA THR A 120 22.32 -3.57 -3.58
C THR A 120 21.17 -3.48 -2.57
N GLY A 121 19.93 -3.49 -3.06
CA GLY A 121 18.74 -3.54 -2.21
C GLY A 121 18.71 -4.79 -1.35
N MET A 122 19.06 -5.95 -1.93
CA MET A 122 19.13 -7.22 -1.21
C MET A 122 20.20 -7.18 -0.11
N ALA A 123 21.41 -6.71 -0.43
CA ALA A 123 22.48 -6.54 0.54
C ALA A 123 22.06 -5.61 1.70
N ARG A 124 21.43 -4.48 1.38
CA ARG A 124 20.92 -3.54 2.38
C ARG A 124 19.85 -4.19 3.26
N GLY A 125 18.85 -4.81 2.66
CA GLY A 125 17.78 -5.50 3.38
C GLY A 125 18.32 -6.56 4.33
N MET A 126 19.23 -7.41 3.84
CA MET A 126 19.86 -8.47 4.65
C MET A 126 20.58 -7.90 5.86
N ARG A 127 21.40 -6.86 5.68
CA ARG A 127 22.16 -6.20 6.76
C ARG A 127 21.24 -5.58 7.81
N GLU A 128 20.11 -5.01 7.39
CA GLU A 128 19.19 -4.30 8.28
C GLU A 128 18.19 -5.23 8.98
N THR A 129 18.07 -6.50 8.57
CA THR A 129 17.13 -7.46 9.19
C THR A 129 17.44 -7.78 10.66
N GLY A 130 18.69 -7.65 11.09
CA GLY A 130 19.17 -8.17 12.38
C GLY A 130 19.24 -9.71 12.43
N LEU A 131 19.26 -10.37 11.26
CA LEU A 131 19.59 -11.79 11.09
C LEU A 131 21.00 -11.91 10.50
N GLU A 132 21.68 -13.01 10.79
CA GLU A 132 23.05 -13.25 10.38
C GLU A 132 23.15 -14.19 9.17
N LEU A 133 23.70 -13.68 8.07
CA LEU A 133 24.07 -14.46 6.89
C LEU A 133 25.06 -15.59 7.28
N GLY A 134 24.74 -16.82 6.91
CA GLY A 134 25.50 -18.03 7.23
C GLY A 134 25.20 -18.66 8.59
N LYS A 135 24.37 -18.01 9.42
CA LYS A 135 23.86 -18.58 10.68
C LYS A 135 22.35 -18.77 10.64
N ASP A 136 21.62 -17.70 10.33
CA ASP A 136 20.15 -17.69 10.30
C ASP A 136 19.60 -18.02 8.91
N PHE A 137 20.33 -17.64 7.85
CA PHE A 137 19.95 -17.89 6.46
C PHE A 137 21.18 -17.86 5.55
N ASP A 138 21.10 -18.51 4.39
CA ASP A 138 22.08 -18.36 3.30
C ASP A 138 21.52 -17.49 2.17
N ALA A 139 22.40 -17.09 1.25
CA ALA A 139 22.03 -16.43 0.02
C ALA A 139 22.64 -17.12 -1.20
N VAL A 140 21.90 -17.13 -2.30
CA VAL A 140 22.38 -17.62 -3.59
C VAL A 140 22.03 -16.61 -4.66
N THR A 141 23.02 -16.23 -5.45
CA THR A 141 22.82 -15.37 -6.62
C THR A 141 23.13 -16.19 -7.87
N LEU A 142 22.12 -16.47 -8.68
CA LEU A 142 22.27 -17.18 -9.94
C LEU A 142 22.38 -16.17 -11.10
N SER A 143 23.42 -16.32 -11.93
CA SER A 143 23.40 -15.67 -13.24
C SER A 143 22.51 -16.44 -14.22
N PHE A 144 21.58 -15.75 -14.87
CA PHE A 144 20.82 -16.29 -15.99
C PHE A 144 21.42 -15.95 -17.37
N ASP A 145 22.59 -15.31 -17.41
CA ASP A 145 23.37 -15.15 -18.65
C ASP A 145 24.45 -16.23 -18.74
N PRO A 146 24.35 -17.18 -19.70
CA PRO A 146 25.35 -18.25 -19.85
C PRO A 146 26.74 -17.74 -20.27
N ARG A 147 26.87 -16.45 -20.63
CA ARG A 147 28.15 -15.83 -21.02
C ARG A 147 28.93 -15.26 -19.83
N ASP A 148 28.33 -15.20 -18.64
CA ASP A 148 29.03 -14.75 -17.45
C ASP A 148 30.15 -15.71 -17.04
N THR A 149 31.18 -15.17 -16.39
CA THR A 149 32.39 -15.92 -16.02
C THR A 149 32.61 -15.93 -14.51
N THR A 150 33.28 -16.97 -14.02
CA THR A 150 33.59 -17.15 -12.59
C THR A 150 34.35 -15.96 -12.02
N LYS A 151 35.21 -15.34 -12.85
CA LYS A 151 35.92 -14.10 -12.54
C LYS A 151 34.96 -12.97 -12.16
N ILE A 152 33.96 -12.67 -13.01
CA ILE A 152 33.00 -11.59 -12.74
C ILE A 152 32.14 -11.95 -11.53
N ALA A 153 31.71 -13.21 -11.39
CA ALA A 153 30.96 -13.67 -10.23
C ALA A 153 31.72 -13.44 -8.91
N ALA A 154 33.01 -13.78 -8.87
CA ALA A 154 33.88 -13.58 -7.70
C ALA A 154 34.10 -12.10 -7.38
N GLU A 155 34.28 -11.26 -8.41
CA GLU A 155 34.39 -9.81 -8.23
C GLU A 155 33.11 -9.21 -7.65
N ARG A 156 31.94 -9.57 -8.17
CA ARG A 156 30.64 -9.11 -7.66
C ARG A 156 30.38 -9.59 -6.23
N GLN A 157 30.57 -10.88 -5.96
CA GLN A 157 30.37 -11.45 -4.63
C GLN A 157 31.21 -10.72 -3.58
N ARG A 158 32.50 -10.51 -3.85
CA ARG A 158 33.40 -9.81 -2.94
C ARG A 158 32.91 -8.39 -2.62
N GLY A 159 32.44 -7.64 -3.62
CA GLY A 159 31.89 -6.30 -3.43
C GLY A 159 30.63 -6.30 -2.55
N TYR A 160 29.70 -7.24 -2.77
CA TYR A 160 28.48 -7.33 -1.96
C TYR A 160 28.71 -7.88 -0.56
N LEU A 161 29.64 -8.81 -0.37
CA LEU A 161 30.04 -9.29 0.95
C LEU A 161 30.66 -8.17 1.80
N GLN A 162 31.46 -7.29 1.18
CA GLN A 162 31.96 -6.08 1.84
C GLN A 162 30.82 -5.13 2.24
N SER A 163 29.83 -4.93 1.36
CA SER A 163 28.72 -3.99 1.65
C SER A 163 27.78 -4.50 2.75
N VAL A 164 27.62 -5.81 2.93
CA VAL A 164 26.89 -6.39 4.08
C VAL A 164 27.74 -6.46 5.36
N GLY A 165 29.03 -6.13 5.30
CA GLY A 165 29.94 -6.19 6.44
C GLY A 165 30.36 -7.60 6.84
N ARG A 166 30.32 -8.56 5.90
CA ARG A 166 30.64 -9.99 6.12
C ARG A 166 31.61 -10.53 5.05
N PRO A 167 32.80 -9.94 4.85
CA PRO A 167 33.75 -10.35 3.80
C PRO A 167 34.18 -11.83 3.91
N GLU A 168 34.11 -12.42 5.09
CA GLU A 168 34.42 -13.81 5.38
C GLU A 168 33.32 -14.81 4.96
N ALA A 169 32.08 -14.34 4.74
CA ALA A 169 30.90 -15.17 4.52
C ALA A 169 30.76 -15.70 3.08
N LYS A 170 31.87 -16.00 2.39
CA LYS A 170 31.88 -16.47 0.99
C LYS A 170 31.04 -17.72 0.73
N ARG A 171 31.04 -18.65 1.67
CA ARG A 171 30.24 -19.89 1.55
C ARG A 171 28.75 -19.68 1.86
N ALA A 172 28.42 -18.63 2.60
CA ALA A 172 27.04 -18.32 2.97
C ALA A 172 26.31 -17.52 1.89
N TRP A 173 27.02 -16.76 1.05
CA TRP A 173 26.44 -16.11 -0.13
C TRP A 173 27.13 -16.56 -1.40
N THR A 174 26.62 -17.61 -2.02
CA THR A 174 27.24 -18.21 -3.21
C THR A 174 26.74 -17.55 -4.49
N PHE A 175 27.65 -17.28 -5.43
CA PHE A 175 27.32 -16.77 -6.75
C PHE A 175 27.53 -17.89 -7.77
N LEU A 176 26.55 -18.11 -8.63
CA LEU A 176 26.47 -19.25 -9.52
C LEU A 176 26.42 -18.84 -10.98
N ILE A 177 27.06 -19.66 -11.81
CA ILE A 177 27.04 -19.59 -13.27
C ILE A 177 26.63 -20.95 -13.78
N GLY A 178 25.75 -20.97 -14.78
CA GLY A 178 25.23 -22.20 -15.36
C GLY A 178 25.24 -22.17 -16.88
N GLN A 179 24.98 -23.33 -17.45
CA GLN A 179 24.61 -23.45 -18.85
C GLN A 179 23.12 -23.21 -19.03
N GLU A 180 22.72 -22.82 -20.22
CA GLU A 180 21.33 -22.45 -20.55
C GLU A 180 20.27 -23.48 -20.11
N PRO A 181 20.46 -24.82 -20.28
CA PRO A 181 19.47 -25.80 -19.81
C PRO A 181 19.27 -25.79 -18.29
N GLU A 182 20.35 -25.61 -17.54
CA GLU A 182 20.34 -25.60 -16.07
C GLU A 182 19.72 -24.30 -15.54
N ILE A 183 20.07 -23.17 -16.17
CA ILE A 183 19.47 -21.86 -15.90
C ILE A 183 17.96 -21.95 -16.12
N LYS A 184 17.53 -22.41 -17.29
CA LYS A 184 16.12 -22.51 -17.67
C LYS A 184 15.33 -23.38 -16.68
N ALA A 185 15.90 -24.51 -16.26
CA ALA A 185 15.27 -25.40 -15.30
C ALA A 185 15.00 -24.72 -13.94
N VAL A 186 15.90 -23.84 -13.50
CA VAL A 186 15.72 -23.07 -12.24
C VAL A 186 14.75 -21.92 -12.43
N THR A 187 14.90 -21.14 -13.52
CA THR A 187 14.03 -19.98 -13.77
C THR A 187 12.58 -20.40 -13.99
N GLU A 188 12.33 -21.52 -14.69
CA GLU A 188 10.99 -22.10 -14.84
C GLU A 188 10.43 -22.60 -13.50
N ALA A 189 11.24 -23.21 -12.64
CA ALA A 189 10.77 -23.70 -11.34
C ALA A 189 10.25 -22.57 -10.45
N VAL A 190 10.87 -21.39 -10.51
CA VAL A 190 10.43 -20.20 -9.77
C VAL A 190 9.49 -19.29 -10.57
N GLY A 191 9.18 -19.65 -11.82
CA GLY A 191 8.31 -18.88 -12.72
C GLY A 191 8.89 -17.54 -13.19
N PHE A 192 10.21 -17.40 -13.18
CA PHE A 192 10.92 -16.21 -13.65
C PHE A 192 11.10 -16.25 -15.17
N LYS A 193 10.39 -15.38 -15.89
CA LYS A 193 10.58 -15.20 -17.33
C LYS A 193 11.54 -14.06 -17.61
N TYR A 194 12.42 -14.29 -18.57
CA TYR A 194 13.37 -13.30 -19.06
C TYR A 194 13.49 -13.44 -20.58
N ALA A 195 13.85 -12.36 -21.25
CA ALA A 195 13.99 -12.34 -22.69
C ALA A 195 15.21 -11.52 -23.10
N TYR A 196 15.96 -12.00 -24.08
CA TYR A 196 17.10 -11.29 -24.63
C TYR A 196 16.63 -10.29 -25.69
N ASP A 197 17.06 -9.04 -25.59
CA ASP A 197 16.87 -8.02 -26.60
C ASP A 197 18.18 -7.84 -27.39
N GLU A 198 18.19 -8.35 -28.62
CA GLU A 198 19.31 -8.25 -29.56
C GLU A 198 19.73 -6.81 -29.87
N ARG A 199 18.79 -5.86 -29.84
CA ARG A 199 19.06 -4.46 -30.16
C ARG A 199 19.86 -3.79 -29.06
N THR A 200 19.52 -4.06 -27.80
CA THR A 200 20.18 -3.47 -26.63
C THR A 200 21.27 -4.37 -26.05
N LYS A 201 21.38 -5.61 -26.55
CA LYS A 201 22.26 -6.68 -26.07
C LYS A 201 22.09 -6.93 -24.56
N GLN A 202 20.85 -6.80 -24.08
CA GLN A 202 20.50 -6.90 -22.67
C GLN A 202 19.33 -7.84 -22.50
N TYR A 203 19.19 -8.36 -21.28
CA TYR A 203 18.01 -9.13 -20.91
C TYR A 203 16.98 -8.22 -20.24
N ALA A 204 15.75 -8.35 -20.69
CA ALA A 204 14.60 -7.87 -19.96
C ALA A 204 14.15 -8.92 -18.96
N HIS A 205 13.95 -8.48 -17.72
CA HIS A 205 13.48 -9.31 -16.63
C HIS A 205 12.76 -8.43 -15.59
N ALA A 206 11.87 -9.04 -14.81
CA ALA A 206 11.32 -8.39 -13.63
C ALA A 206 12.37 -8.30 -12.51
N ALA A 207 12.22 -7.32 -11.63
CA ALA A 207 13.06 -7.18 -10.43
C ALA A 207 12.38 -7.87 -9.25
N ALA A 208 13.00 -8.92 -8.72
CA ALA A 208 12.56 -9.60 -7.51
C ALA A 208 13.70 -10.42 -6.88
N ILE A 209 13.52 -10.75 -5.60
CA ILE A 209 14.24 -11.82 -4.91
C ILE A 209 13.24 -12.85 -4.41
N PHE A 210 13.71 -14.08 -4.22
CA PHE A 210 12.91 -15.22 -3.80
C PHE A 210 13.43 -15.68 -2.44
N VAL A 211 12.54 -16.00 -1.52
CA VAL A 211 12.93 -16.60 -0.24
C VAL A 211 12.48 -18.05 -0.25
N LEU A 212 13.42 -18.95 -0.05
CA LEU A 212 13.19 -20.39 -0.10
C LEU A 212 13.35 -21.03 1.28
N THR A 213 12.59 -22.08 1.51
CA THR A 213 12.69 -22.94 2.68
C THR A 213 14.02 -23.72 2.67
N PRO A 214 14.44 -24.28 3.82
CA PRO A 214 15.66 -25.09 3.90
C PRO A 214 15.70 -26.31 2.97
N ASP A 215 14.55 -26.81 2.53
CA ASP A 215 14.44 -27.93 1.57
C ASP A 215 14.33 -27.48 0.11
N GLY A 216 14.50 -26.18 -0.16
CA GLY A 216 14.56 -25.59 -1.49
C GLY A 216 13.19 -25.35 -2.15
N ARG A 217 12.14 -25.08 -1.36
CA ARG A 217 10.82 -24.67 -1.87
C ARG A 217 10.65 -23.17 -1.81
N VAL A 218 9.99 -22.59 -2.80
CA VAL A 218 9.70 -21.15 -2.82
C VAL A 218 8.68 -20.81 -1.73
N SER A 219 9.08 -20.00 -0.76
CA SER A 219 8.23 -19.53 0.34
C SER A 219 7.61 -18.18 0.04
N ARG A 220 8.39 -17.22 -0.50
CA ARG A 220 7.96 -15.85 -0.79
C ARG A 220 8.65 -15.26 -2.02
N TYR A 221 7.96 -14.32 -2.65
CA TYR A 221 8.45 -13.43 -3.70
C TYR A 221 8.49 -12.02 -3.14
N LEU A 222 9.63 -11.34 -3.23
CA LEU A 222 9.76 -9.94 -2.85
C LEU A 222 10.12 -9.15 -4.12
N TYR A 223 9.22 -8.28 -4.57
CA TYR A 223 9.36 -7.55 -5.82
C TYR A 223 10.04 -6.20 -5.63
N GLY A 224 10.69 -5.72 -6.70
CA GLY A 224 11.33 -4.42 -6.77
C GLY A 224 12.84 -4.48 -6.58
N ILE A 225 13.41 -3.33 -6.22
CA ILE A 225 14.85 -3.11 -5.99
C ILE A 225 15.17 -2.70 -4.56
N GLU A 226 14.14 -2.50 -3.73
CA GLU A 226 14.26 -2.20 -2.31
C GLU A 226 13.53 -3.28 -1.54
N PHE A 227 14.20 -3.88 -0.57
CA PHE A 227 13.63 -4.96 0.24
C PHE A 227 13.63 -4.51 1.70
N PRO A 228 12.50 -3.98 2.21
CA PRO A 228 12.40 -3.52 3.58
C PRO A 228 12.82 -4.62 4.56
N ALA A 229 13.68 -4.27 5.51
CA ALA A 229 14.26 -5.23 6.45
C ALA A 229 13.21 -6.04 7.22
N ARG A 230 12.08 -5.41 7.56
CA ARG A 230 10.94 -6.06 8.23
C ARG A 230 10.33 -7.18 7.38
N ASP A 231 10.12 -6.92 6.10
CA ASP A 231 9.47 -7.85 5.18
C ASP A 231 10.42 -9.00 4.84
N LEU A 232 11.70 -8.70 4.61
CA LEU A 232 12.72 -9.72 4.41
C LEU A 232 12.92 -10.58 5.66
N ARG A 233 12.98 -9.99 6.86
CA ARG A 233 13.08 -10.74 8.12
C ARG A 233 11.88 -11.68 8.30
N LEU A 234 10.67 -11.19 8.05
CA LEU A 234 9.46 -12.02 8.12
C LEU A 234 9.53 -13.19 7.14
N ALA A 235 9.86 -12.91 5.87
CA ALA A 235 9.97 -13.94 4.85
C ALA A 235 11.01 -15.01 5.20
N VAL A 236 12.18 -14.62 5.72
CA VAL A 236 13.24 -15.55 6.15
C VAL A 236 12.78 -16.39 7.35
N VAL A 237 12.18 -15.78 8.37
CA VAL A 237 11.71 -16.50 9.56
C VAL A 237 10.60 -17.49 9.22
N GLU A 238 9.65 -17.11 8.36
CA GLU A 238 8.59 -18.01 7.89
C GLU A 238 9.16 -19.17 7.07
N ALA A 239 10.05 -18.88 6.13
CA ALA A 239 10.71 -19.90 5.31
C ALA A 239 11.54 -20.87 6.16
N GLY A 240 12.22 -20.37 7.19
CA GLY A 240 12.98 -21.20 8.14
C GLY A 240 12.11 -22.16 8.95
N GLN A 241 10.84 -21.83 9.17
CA GLN A 241 9.84 -22.73 9.77
C GLN A 241 9.22 -23.69 8.75
N GLY A 242 9.73 -23.72 7.51
CA GLY A 242 9.18 -24.53 6.42
C GLY A 242 7.84 -24.00 5.89
N ARG A 243 7.42 -22.78 6.27
CA ARG A 243 6.17 -22.22 5.78
C ARG A 243 6.36 -21.79 4.34
N VAL A 244 5.50 -22.33 3.49
CA VAL A 244 5.27 -21.82 2.14
C VAL A 244 4.14 -20.81 2.24
N GLY A 245 4.32 -19.60 1.70
CA GLY A 245 3.32 -18.54 1.78
C GLY A 245 1.91 -19.03 1.47
N THR A 246 0.93 -18.68 2.32
CA THR A 246 -0.45 -19.12 2.14
C THR A 246 -1.20 -18.15 1.23
N SER A 247 -2.11 -18.68 0.40
CA SER A 247 -2.97 -17.91 -0.52
C SER A 247 -3.81 -16.83 0.17
N PHE A 248 -3.90 -16.81 1.50
CA PHE A 248 -4.59 -15.77 2.28
C PHE A 248 -3.82 -14.44 2.36
N ASP A 249 -2.50 -14.42 2.16
CA ASP A 249 -1.76 -13.16 2.05
C ASP A 249 -2.06 -12.42 0.74
N ARG A 250 -2.56 -13.14 -0.27
CA ARG A 250 -3.09 -12.54 -1.51
C ARG A 250 -4.35 -11.71 -1.24
N LEU A 251 -5.11 -12.00 -0.17
CA LEU A 251 -6.32 -11.26 0.23
C LEU A 251 -5.96 -9.97 0.99
N LEU A 252 -4.97 -10.01 1.87
CA LEU A 252 -4.41 -8.81 2.52
C LEU A 252 -3.65 -7.93 1.52
N LEU A 253 -2.93 -8.54 0.57
CA LEU A 253 -2.27 -7.83 -0.53
C LEU A 253 -3.24 -7.40 -1.63
N THR A 254 -4.47 -7.93 -1.77
CA THR A 254 -5.45 -7.32 -2.69
C THR A 254 -5.98 -5.99 -2.18
N CYS A 255 -5.80 -5.69 -0.89
CA CYS A 255 -6.03 -4.35 -0.34
C CYS A 255 -4.80 -3.42 -0.48
N TYR A 256 -3.60 -3.95 -0.71
CA TYR A 256 -2.32 -3.22 -0.81
C TYR A 256 -1.53 -3.56 -2.08
N ARG A 257 -2.19 -3.99 -3.17
CA ARG A 257 -1.51 -4.32 -4.41
C ARG A 257 -1.05 -3.03 -5.07
N TYR A 258 0.24 -2.74 -4.88
CA TYR A 258 0.97 -1.78 -5.67
C TYR A 258 1.34 -2.45 -7.00
N ASP A 259 0.66 -2.04 -8.05
CA ASP A 259 1.05 -2.32 -9.44
C ASP A 259 1.64 -1.02 -10.03
N PRO A 260 2.97 -0.93 -10.21
CA PRO A 260 3.61 0.25 -10.77
C PRO A 260 3.44 0.40 -12.29
N ALA A 261 2.86 -0.57 -13.00
CA ALA A 261 2.78 -0.58 -14.46
C ALA A 261 1.40 -0.19 -15.01
N SER A 262 0.31 -0.45 -14.29
CA SER A 262 -1.04 -0.17 -14.78
C SER A 262 -1.60 1.15 -14.20
N ARG A 263 -1.51 2.25 -14.96
CA ARG A 263 -2.22 3.52 -14.65
C ARG A 263 -3.76 3.40 -14.80
N LYS A 264 -4.36 2.29 -14.38
CA LYS A 264 -5.81 2.09 -14.30
C LYS A 264 -6.15 1.18 -13.11
N TYR A 265 -6.59 1.79 -12.02
CA TYR A 265 -7.25 1.09 -10.92
C TYR A 265 -8.71 0.85 -11.28
N GLU A 266 -9.11 -0.39 -11.59
CA GLU A 266 -10.50 -0.79 -11.37
C GLU A 266 -10.66 -1.21 -9.90
N PRO A 267 -11.55 -0.55 -9.13
CA PRO A 267 -11.39 -0.52 -7.69
C PRO A 267 -12.32 -1.52 -7.00
N TYR A 268 -11.85 -2.76 -6.84
CA TYR A 268 -12.63 -3.76 -6.10
C TYR A 268 -12.78 -3.37 -4.61
N ALA A 269 -11.74 -2.80 -3.99
CA ALA A 269 -11.77 -2.33 -2.60
C ALA A 269 -12.67 -1.08 -2.40
N LEU A 270 -12.66 -0.11 -3.30
CA LEU A 270 -13.57 1.04 -3.22
C LEU A 270 -15.01 0.64 -3.55
N GLY A 271 -15.23 -0.42 -4.33
CA GLY A 271 -16.55 -0.99 -4.59
C GLY A 271 -17.22 -1.48 -3.31
N PHE A 272 -16.54 -2.31 -2.53
CA PHE A 272 -17.05 -2.78 -1.24
C PHE A 272 -17.25 -1.64 -0.23
N LEU A 273 -16.34 -0.66 -0.17
CA LEU A 273 -16.50 0.50 0.69
C LEU A 273 -17.70 1.38 0.29
N ARG A 274 -17.95 1.54 -1.02
CA ARG A 274 -19.13 2.25 -1.54
C ARG A 274 -20.43 1.49 -1.23
N ILE A 275 -20.44 0.18 -1.37
CA ILE A 275 -21.60 -0.66 -1.03
C ILE A 275 -21.89 -0.57 0.49
N ALA A 276 -20.86 -0.65 1.33
CA ALA A 276 -21.00 -0.48 2.77
C ALA A 276 -21.54 0.92 3.14
N MET A 277 -21.00 1.97 2.52
CA MET A 277 -21.46 3.36 2.71
C MET A 277 -22.92 3.54 2.26
N LEU A 278 -23.30 3.01 1.10
CA LEU A 278 -24.68 3.05 0.60
C LEU A 278 -25.63 2.25 1.49
N GLY A 279 -25.18 1.13 2.06
CA GLY A 279 -25.96 0.35 3.02
C GLY A 279 -26.23 1.13 4.31
N VAL A 280 -25.22 1.81 4.86
CA VAL A 280 -25.37 2.64 6.07
C VAL A 280 -26.29 3.83 5.80
N LEU A 281 -26.06 4.57 4.70
CA LEU A 281 -26.90 5.72 4.34
C LEU A 281 -28.34 5.31 4.00
N GLY A 282 -28.51 4.19 3.30
CA GLY A 282 -29.82 3.62 2.98
C GLY A 282 -30.59 3.17 4.23
N GLY A 283 -29.90 2.51 5.17
CA GLY A 283 -30.48 2.10 6.45
C GLY A 283 -30.93 3.30 7.30
N LEU A 284 -30.09 4.33 7.39
CA LEU A 284 -30.42 5.57 8.09
C LEU A 284 -31.59 6.31 7.42
N GLY A 285 -31.59 6.39 6.09
CA GLY A 285 -32.67 7.01 5.32
C GLY A 285 -34.00 6.28 5.48
N LEU A 286 -33.98 4.94 5.47
CA LEU A 286 -35.17 4.12 5.70
C LEU A 286 -35.71 4.34 7.12
N MET A 287 -34.84 4.36 8.13
CA MET A 287 -35.21 4.61 9.53
C MET A 287 -35.89 5.98 9.68
N LEU A 288 -35.26 7.04 9.17
CA LEU A 288 -35.80 8.40 9.20
C LEU A 288 -37.13 8.50 8.44
N GLY A 289 -37.24 7.85 7.27
CA GLY A 289 -38.47 7.82 6.49
C GLY A 289 -39.63 7.12 7.21
N VAL A 290 -39.36 6.03 7.94
CA VAL A 290 -40.36 5.34 8.78
C VAL A 290 -40.82 6.24 9.92
N PHE A 291 -39.90 6.90 10.63
CA PHE A 291 -40.24 7.85 11.70
C PHE A 291 -41.09 9.01 11.17
N TRP A 292 -40.72 9.59 10.02
CA TRP A 292 -41.48 10.68 9.43
C TRP A 292 -42.87 10.27 8.97
N ARG A 293 -43.02 9.07 8.38
CA ARG A 293 -44.34 8.53 8.01
C ARG A 293 -45.23 8.27 9.22
N ARG A 294 -44.66 7.81 10.34
CA ARG A 294 -45.42 7.60 11.59
C ARG A 294 -45.88 8.92 12.19
N GLU A 295 -45.05 9.95 12.16
CA GLU A 295 -45.40 11.29 12.62
C GLU A 295 -46.50 11.94 11.75
N LEU A 296 -46.40 11.80 10.42
CA LEU A 296 -47.41 12.31 9.49
C LEU A 296 -48.76 11.60 9.63
N LYS A 297 -48.76 10.28 9.86
CA LYS A 297 -49.98 9.51 10.16
C LYS A 297 -50.55 9.85 11.56
N GLY A 298 -49.70 10.17 12.53
CA GLY A 298 -50.10 10.65 13.85
C GLY A 298 -50.82 12.01 13.82
N LYS A 299 -50.44 12.90 12.91
CA LYS A 299 -51.11 14.20 12.72
C LYS A 299 -52.44 14.13 11.97
N ALA A 300 -52.64 13.11 11.13
CA ALA A 300 -53.90 12.91 10.41
C ALA A 300 -55.06 12.38 11.29
N GLY A 301 -54.75 11.82 12.48
CA GLY A 301 -55.73 11.29 13.43
C GLY A 301 -56.27 12.31 14.44
N ARG A 302 -55.71 13.52 14.49
CA ARG A 302 -56.14 14.60 15.40
C ARG A 302 -56.90 15.66 14.61
N ARG A 303 -58.08 15.30 14.10
CA ARG A 303 -59.11 16.28 13.72
C ARG A 303 -59.79 16.71 15.01
N ASP A 304 -59.54 17.94 15.44
CA ASP A 304 -60.29 18.53 16.54
C ASP A 304 -61.79 18.52 16.18
N PRO A 305 -62.69 18.09 17.10
CA PRO A 305 -64.12 18.14 16.86
C PRO A 305 -64.57 19.59 16.64
N PRO A 306 -65.56 19.84 15.77
CA PRO A 306 -66.02 21.19 15.47
C PRO A 306 -66.52 21.90 16.75
N PRO A 307 -66.32 23.22 16.88
CA PRO A 307 -66.75 23.95 18.06
C PRO A 307 -68.28 23.85 18.20
N ALA A 308 -68.71 23.42 19.39
CA ALA A 308 -70.12 23.35 19.75
C ALA A 308 -70.76 24.75 19.59
N ALA A 309 -71.87 24.79 18.85
CA ALA A 309 -72.68 25.98 18.69
C ALA A 309 -73.39 26.31 20.02
N GLY A 310 -73.24 27.57 20.46
CA GLY A 310 -74.22 28.25 21.30
C GLY A 310 -73.91 28.33 22.81
N ALA A 311 -73.54 29.52 23.27
CA ALA A 311 -74.04 30.13 24.51
C ALA A 311 -73.70 31.62 24.51
N GLY A 312 -74.68 32.45 24.87
CA GLY A 312 -74.76 33.88 24.53
C GLY A 312 -73.75 34.81 25.20
N ARG A 313 -73.42 35.90 24.48
CA ARG A 313 -72.75 37.07 25.03
C ARG A 313 -73.78 37.95 25.76
N GLY A 314 -73.64 38.06 27.08
CA GLY A 314 -74.22 39.15 27.87
C GLY A 314 -73.45 40.48 27.65
N PRO A 315 -74.05 41.62 28.01
CA PRO A 315 -73.59 42.93 27.55
C PRO A 315 -72.39 43.49 28.33
N VAL A 316 -71.54 44.23 27.61
CA VAL A 316 -70.35 44.95 28.11
C VAL A 316 -70.74 46.33 28.66
N PRO A 317 -70.30 46.74 29.87
CA PRO A 317 -70.48 48.11 30.32
C PRO A 317 -69.40 49.05 29.74
N ARG A 318 -69.85 50.21 29.22
CA ARG A 318 -69.00 51.32 28.78
C ARG A 318 -68.32 51.99 29.98
N ARG A 319 -66.99 52.13 29.94
CA ARG A 319 -66.25 53.03 30.85
C ARG A 319 -66.08 54.38 30.16
N GLY A 320 -66.63 55.40 30.81
CA GLY A 320 -66.69 56.79 30.34
C GLY A 320 -65.34 57.50 30.35
N LYS A 321 -65.29 58.53 29.50
CA LYS A 321 -64.27 59.58 29.43
C LYS A 321 -64.31 60.44 30.68
N GLU A 322 -63.14 60.78 31.23
CA GLU A 322 -62.93 62.04 31.96
C GLU A 322 -61.68 62.71 31.38
N GLY A 323 -61.81 64.00 31.08
CA GLY A 323 -60.81 64.84 30.42
C GLY A 323 -59.85 65.51 31.40
N PRO A 324 -58.97 66.41 30.90
CA PRO A 324 -57.84 66.96 31.65
C PRO A 324 -58.14 68.35 32.26
N ALA A 325 -57.23 68.78 33.17
CA ALA A 325 -56.91 70.14 33.67
C ALA A 325 -57.09 70.30 35.19
N PRO A 326 -56.39 71.25 35.85
CA PRO A 326 -55.44 72.25 35.33
C PRO A 326 -53.95 71.92 35.48
#